data_AF-A0A076Z3U0-F1
#
_entry.id   AF-A0A076Z3U0-F1
#
_cell.length_a   1.000
_cell.length_b   1.000
_cell.length_c   1.000
_cell.angle_alpha   90.00
_cell.angle_beta   90.00
_cell.angle_gamma   90.00
#
_symmetry.space_group_name_H-M   'P 1'
#
loop_
_entity.id
_entity.type
_entity.pdbx_description
1 polymer ?
#
loop_
_entity_poly.entity_id
_entity_poly.type
_entity_poly.pdbx_seq_one_letter_code
_entity_poly.pdbx_strand_id
1 'polypeptide(L)'
;MNRLKELRANQKKTQQDMSEFLNMSRRGYQKIENGESQIKPDKAQALADYFNVSVGYLLGYSDDKKDPMLTSFELARKDDTGEYFDLQDMVTLMDISMLKNVDTRDKILSNLKEYYDYYGIRMKEEHEIKDSEKFNAFLAEFQEDTNDYIIMLLTGIVKLRDDIRFTLLDILAMEGEKLETVKNVVKFISDNGDN
;
A
#
# COMPACT_ATOMS: atom_id res chain seq x y z
N MET A 1 9.53 22.47 8.85
CA MET A 1 9.47 21.28 9.73
C MET A 1 9.76 20.08 8.85
N ASN A 2 10.61 19.14 9.26
CA ASN A 2 10.94 17.92 8.48
C ASN A 2 10.85 16.70 9.42
N ARG A 3 10.83 15.48 8.87
CA ARG A 3 10.74 14.22 9.65
C ARG A 3 12.07 13.49 9.82
N LEU A 4 13.20 14.12 9.48
CA LEU A 4 14.52 13.47 9.44
C LEU A 4 14.93 12.87 10.79
N LYS A 5 14.74 13.62 11.88
CA LYS A 5 15.07 13.16 13.23
C LYS A 5 14.25 11.94 13.63
N GLU A 6 12.95 11.96 13.33
CA GLU A 6 12.00 10.88 13.63
C GLU A 6 12.36 9.61 12.84
N LEU A 7 12.49 9.73 11.51
CA LEU A 7 12.83 8.63 10.61
C LEU A 7 14.15 7.97 11.00
N ARG A 8 15.18 8.79 11.26
CA ARG A 8 16.48 8.33 11.73
C ARG A 8 16.39 7.58 13.07
N ALA A 9 15.66 8.12 14.04
CA ALA A 9 15.51 7.52 15.36
C ALA A 9 14.74 6.19 15.31
N ASN A 10 13.70 6.09 14.48
CA ASN A 10 12.93 4.86 14.30
C ASN A 10 13.79 3.69 13.77
N GLN A 11 14.78 3.99 12.93
CA GLN A 11 15.76 3.00 12.45
C GLN A 11 16.99 2.86 13.36
N LYS A 12 17.00 3.48 14.54
CA LYS A 12 18.12 3.48 15.51
C LYS A 12 19.44 3.98 14.90
N LYS A 13 19.37 4.94 13.97
CA LYS A 13 20.54 5.53 13.31
C LYS A 13 21.03 6.78 14.02
N THR A 14 22.32 7.06 13.92
CA THR A 14 22.92 8.29 14.46
C THR A 14 23.02 9.38 13.40
N GLN A 15 23.19 10.63 13.82
CA GLN A 15 23.46 11.73 12.87
C GLN A 15 24.78 11.53 12.11
N GLN A 16 25.72 10.77 12.69
CA GLN A 16 26.96 10.41 12.02
C GLN A 16 26.68 9.45 10.86
N ASP A 17 25.92 8.37 11.10
CA ASP A 17 25.55 7.39 10.08
C ASP A 17 24.89 8.05 8.85
N MET A 18 23.96 8.98 9.08
CA MET A 18 23.28 9.69 7.99
C MET A 18 24.20 10.64 7.24
N SER A 19 25.12 11.28 7.96
CA SER A 19 26.11 12.16 7.32
C SER A 19 27.11 11.38 6.47
N GLU A 20 27.50 10.18 6.90
CA GLU A 20 28.36 9.26 6.14
C GLU A 20 27.63 8.75 4.90
N PHE A 21 26.38 8.30 5.04
CA PHE A 21 25.53 7.89 3.92
C PHE A 21 25.41 8.99 2.85
N LEU A 22 25.26 10.24 3.26
CA LEU A 22 25.14 11.41 2.36
C LEU A 22 26.47 12.04 1.95
N ASN A 23 27.60 11.41 2.30
CA ASN A 23 28.95 11.91 2.08
C ASN A 23 29.07 13.41 2.43
N MET A 24 28.74 13.76 3.67
CA MET A 24 28.79 15.13 4.17
C MET A 24 29.20 15.21 5.64
N SER A 25 29.45 16.43 6.12
CA SER A 25 29.79 16.61 7.53
C SER A 25 28.59 16.35 8.44
N ARG A 26 28.85 15.72 9.60
CA ARG A 26 27.86 15.53 10.67
C ARG A 26 27.18 16.84 11.07
N ARG A 27 27.94 17.93 11.18
CA ARG A 27 27.40 19.27 11.49
C ARG A 27 26.48 19.78 10.39
N GLY A 28 26.80 19.51 9.12
CA GLY A 28 25.92 19.84 8.01
C GLY A 28 24.60 19.08 8.07
N TYR A 29 24.64 17.77 8.32
CA TYR A 29 23.43 16.96 8.48
C TYR A 29 22.60 17.42 9.69
N GLN A 30 23.24 17.71 10.83
CA GLN A 30 22.56 18.22 12.02
C GLN A 30 21.78 19.51 11.74
N LYS A 31 22.38 20.46 11.00
CA LYS A 31 21.69 21.70 10.60
C LYS A 31 20.48 21.43 9.73
N ILE A 32 20.61 20.50 8.77
CA ILE A 32 19.48 20.08 7.91
C ILE A 32 18.38 19.45 8.76
N GLU A 33 18.72 18.49 9.62
CA GLU A 33 17.77 17.80 10.52
C GLU A 33 17.03 18.81 11.42
N ASN A 34 17.73 19.82 11.94
CA ASN A 34 17.13 20.88 12.75
C ASN A 34 16.37 21.96 11.94
N GLY A 35 16.41 21.90 10.60
CA GLY A 35 15.79 22.92 9.73
C GLY A 35 16.57 24.24 9.64
N GLU A 36 17.79 24.29 10.16
CA GLU A 36 18.71 25.43 10.06
C GLU A 36 19.35 25.56 8.67
N SER A 37 19.24 24.55 7.81
CA SER A 37 19.75 24.55 6.44
C SER A 37 18.83 23.76 5.52
N GLN A 38 18.71 24.23 4.28
CA GLN A 38 17.94 23.54 3.25
C GLN A 38 18.70 22.30 2.76
N ILE A 39 17.98 21.18 2.63
CA ILE A 39 18.52 19.98 1.99
C ILE A 39 18.47 20.16 0.46
N LYS A 40 19.50 19.70 -0.23
CA LYS A 40 19.50 19.69 -1.69
C LYS A 40 18.61 18.55 -2.23
N PRO A 41 17.98 18.70 -3.40
CA PRO A 41 17.06 17.69 -3.95
C PRO A 41 17.65 16.28 -4.07
N ASP A 42 18.90 16.16 -4.52
CA ASP A 42 19.63 14.89 -4.64
C ASP A 42 19.76 14.16 -3.30
N LYS A 43 20.08 14.88 -2.23
CA LYS A 43 20.19 14.32 -0.88
C LYS A 43 18.83 14.01 -0.26
N ALA A 44 17.82 14.83 -0.56
CA ALA A 44 16.46 14.57 -0.13
C ALA A 44 15.93 13.27 -0.73
N GLN A 45 16.16 13.05 -2.03
CA GLN A 45 15.82 11.80 -2.70
C GLN A 45 16.58 10.62 -2.09
N ALA A 46 17.90 10.72 -1.92
CA ALA A 46 18.69 9.64 -1.33
C ALA A 46 18.22 9.23 0.07
N LEU A 47 17.84 10.20 0.92
CA LEU A 47 17.26 9.89 2.24
C LEU A 47 15.85 9.31 2.13
N ALA A 48 15.04 9.79 1.19
CA ALA A 48 13.68 9.29 0.96
C ALA A 48 13.74 7.81 0.57
N ASP A 49 14.62 7.46 -0.37
CA ASP A 49 14.88 6.08 -0.79
C ASP A 49 15.41 5.24 0.39
N TYR A 50 16.36 5.77 1.16
CA TYR A 50 16.92 5.08 2.34
C TYR A 50 15.87 4.73 3.40
N PHE A 51 14.95 5.66 3.66
CA PHE A 51 13.88 5.47 4.63
C PHE A 51 12.64 4.79 4.04
N ASN A 52 12.64 4.49 2.74
CA ASN A 52 11.50 3.97 1.98
C ASN A 52 10.24 4.84 2.15
N VAL A 53 10.39 6.15 1.97
CA VAL A 53 9.31 7.14 2.02
C VAL A 53 9.38 8.10 0.84
N SER A 54 8.33 8.89 0.62
CA SER A 54 8.29 9.97 -0.35
C SER A 54 9.11 11.16 0.15
N VAL A 55 9.67 11.93 -0.79
CA VAL A 55 10.33 13.20 -0.46
C VAL A 55 9.35 14.16 0.24
N GLY A 56 8.08 14.15 -0.16
CA GLY A 56 7.02 14.93 0.49
C GLY A 56 6.86 14.58 1.97
N TYR A 57 6.80 13.29 2.31
CA TYR A 57 6.73 12.83 3.71
C TYR A 57 7.99 13.20 4.49
N LEU A 58 9.16 12.93 3.92
CA LEU A 58 10.46 13.22 4.52
C LEU A 58 10.59 14.70 4.91
N LEU A 59 10.14 15.59 4.03
CA LEU A 59 10.18 17.04 4.22
C LEU A 59 8.95 17.61 4.95
N GLY A 60 7.97 16.77 5.31
CA GLY A 60 6.77 17.20 6.03
C GLY A 60 5.74 17.94 5.18
N TYR A 61 5.79 17.79 3.85
CA TYR A 61 4.78 18.31 2.92
C TYR A 61 3.61 17.36 2.69
N SER A 62 3.74 16.09 3.09
CA SER A 62 2.70 15.08 3.02
C SER A 62 2.67 14.23 4.31
N ASP A 63 1.50 13.69 4.61
CA ASP A 63 1.32 12.64 5.62
C ASP A 63 1.40 11.23 5.00
N ASP A 64 1.29 11.11 3.68
CA ASP A 64 1.46 9.83 2.96
C ASP A 64 2.94 9.47 2.87
N LYS A 65 3.30 8.36 3.52
CA LYS A 65 4.67 7.82 3.50
C LYS A 65 5.14 7.51 2.10
N LYS A 66 4.28 7.08 1.19
CA LYS A 66 4.65 6.83 -0.21
C LYS A 66 3.94 7.84 -1.10
N ASP A 67 4.47 8.08 -2.28
CA ASP A 67 3.83 8.97 -3.25
C ASP A 67 2.60 8.26 -3.88
N PRO A 68 1.38 8.81 -3.75
CA PRO A 68 0.18 8.18 -4.31
C PRO A 68 0.25 7.97 -5.82
N MET A 69 0.82 8.91 -6.57
CA MET A 69 0.91 8.84 -8.02
C MET A 69 1.91 7.76 -8.45
N LEU A 70 3.13 7.80 -7.90
CA LEU A 70 4.18 6.83 -8.25
C LEU A 70 3.76 5.40 -7.89
N THR A 71 3.20 5.19 -6.69
CA THR A 71 2.77 3.85 -6.29
C THR A 71 1.58 3.33 -7.09
N SER A 72 0.63 4.21 -7.46
CA SER A 72 -0.49 3.79 -8.32
C SER A 72 -0.02 3.45 -9.73
N PHE A 73 0.95 4.20 -10.25
CA PHE A 73 1.58 3.93 -11.54
C PHE A 73 2.30 2.57 -11.53
N GLU A 74 3.09 2.29 -10.49
CA GLU A 74 3.78 1.00 -10.33
C GLU A 74 2.80 -0.18 -10.26
N LEU A 75 1.71 -0.04 -9.50
CA LEU A 75 0.69 -1.07 -9.35
C LEU A 75 -0.16 -1.30 -10.62
N ALA A 76 -0.25 -0.31 -11.49
CA ALA A 76 -1.02 -0.38 -12.74
C ALA A 76 -0.25 -0.97 -13.92
N ARG A 77 1.05 -1.28 -13.73
CA ARG A 77 1.86 -1.96 -14.76
C ARG A 77 1.33 -3.37 -15.00
N LYS A 78 1.27 -3.75 -16.27
CA LYS A 78 0.69 -5.02 -16.74
C LYS A 78 1.72 -5.99 -17.33
N ASP A 79 2.97 -5.57 -17.45
CA ASP A 79 4.04 -6.42 -17.95
C ASP A 79 5.30 -6.29 -17.09
N ASP A 80 6.13 -7.34 -17.16
CA ASP A 80 7.42 -7.41 -16.46
C ASP A 80 8.44 -6.40 -17.02
N THR A 81 8.18 -5.82 -18.18
CA THR A 81 9.06 -4.82 -18.81
C THR A 81 8.87 -3.44 -18.21
N GLY A 82 7.71 -3.18 -17.60
CA GLY A 82 7.30 -1.91 -17.03
C GLY A 82 6.94 -0.84 -18.05
N GLU A 83 6.76 -1.20 -19.33
CA GLU A 83 6.47 -0.28 -20.43
C GLU A 83 4.96 -0.07 -20.64
N TYR A 84 4.13 -1.10 -20.41
CA TYR A 84 2.68 -0.99 -20.50
C TYR A 84 2.02 -0.91 -19.11
N PHE A 85 1.16 0.09 -18.93
CA PHE A 85 0.33 0.25 -17.75
C PHE A 85 -1.09 0.61 -18.15
N ASP A 86 -2.07 0.15 -17.38
CA ASP A 86 -3.46 0.49 -17.61
C ASP A 86 -3.80 1.82 -16.91
N LEU A 87 -4.19 2.82 -17.70
CA LEU A 87 -4.54 4.14 -17.18
C LEU A 87 -5.76 4.11 -16.27
N GLN A 88 -6.74 3.25 -16.54
CA GLN A 88 -7.93 3.15 -15.71
C GLN A 88 -7.58 2.54 -14.35
N ASP A 89 -6.70 1.54 -14.32
CA ASP A 89 -6.22 0.93 -13.08
C ASP A 89 -5.45 1.96 -12.25
N MET A 90 -4.54 2.69 -12.89
CA MET A 90 -3.78 3.77 -12.23
C MET A 90 -4.72 4.80 -11.61
N VAL A 91 -5.73 5.27 -12.36
CA VAL A 91 -6.70 6.27 -11.87
C VAL A 91 -7.49 5.72 -10.70
N THR A 92 -8.00 4.48 -10.79
CA THR A 92 -8.74 3.85 -9.70
C THR A 92 -7.90 3.74 -8.43
N LEU A 93 -6.64 3.31 -8.56
CA LEU A 93 -5.72 3.19 -7.43
C LEU A 93 -5.36 4.55 -6.84
N MET A 94 -5.15 5.55 -7.70
CA MET A 94 -4.85 6.92 -7.28
C MET A 94 -6.04 7.55 -6.55
N ASP A 95 -7.27 7.36 -7.04
CA ASP A 95 -8.49 7.83 -6.38
C ASP A 95 -8.61 7.27 -4.96
N ILE A 96 -8.39 5.97 -4.78
CA ILE A 96 -8.47 5.36 -3.43
C ILE A 96 -7.39 5.94 -2.51
N SER A 97 -6.17 6.13 -3.01
CA SER A 97 -5.11 6.76 -2.21
C SER A 97 -5.43 8.20 -1.84
N MET A 98 -6.01 8.98 -2.74
CA MET A 98 -6.41 10.36 -2.44
C MET A 98 -7.61 10.42 -1.48
N LEU A 99 -8.52 9.45 -1.55
CA LEU A 99 -9.71 9.40 -0.71
C LEU A 99 -9.41 8.92 0.72
N LYS A 100 -8.47 7.98 0.90
CA LYS A 100 -8.18 7.36 2.19
C LYS A 100 -6.75 7.62 2.64
N ASN A 101 -5.78 7.10 1.88
CA ASN A 101 -4.32 7.25 1.95
C ASN A 101 -3.69 6.03 1.25
N VAL A 102 -2.37 6.05 1.00
CA VAL A 102 -1.66 4.93 0.36
C VAL A 102 -1.74 3.64 1.20
N ASP A 103 -1.52 3.72 2.52
CA ASP A 103 -1.51 2.53 3.38
C ASP A 103 -2.88 1.81 3.39
N THR A 104 -3.97 2.56 3.34
CA THR A 104 -5.34 2.03 3.30
C THR A 104 -5.64 1.39 1.95
N ARG A 105 -5.23 2.01 0.84
CA ARG A 105 -5.34 1.38 -0.49
C ARG A 105 -4.57 0.05 -0.53
N ASP A 106 -3.30 0.06 -0.12
CA ASP A 106 -2.44 -1.12 -0.13
C ASP A 106 -3.05 -2.25 0.73
N LYS A 107 -3.65 -1.88 1.86
CA LYS A 107 -4.37 -2.81 2.73
C LYS A 107 -5.65 -3.38 2.10
N ILE A 108 -6.46 -2.55 1.45
CA ILE A 108 -7.65 -3.02 0.71
C ILE A 108 -7.23 -4.06 -0.34
N LEU A 109 -6.18 -3.76 -1.11
CA LEU A 109 -5.64 -4.70 -2.11
C LEU A 109 -5.16 -6.00 -1.46
N SER A 110 -4.43 -5.92 -0.35
CA SER A 110 -3.97 -7.10 0.39
C SER A 110 -5.12 -7.96 0.89
N ASN A 111 -6.13 -7.35 1.51
CA ASN A 111 -7.30 -8.06 2.03
C ASN A 111 -8.09 -8.74 0.91
N LEU A 112 -8.25 -8.08 -0.24
CA LEU A 112 -8.91 -8.67 -1.39
C LEU A 112 -8.08 -9.80 -1.98
N LYS A 113 -6.75 -9.69 -2.06
CA LYS A 113 -5.85 -10.75 -2.54
C LYS A 113 -5.86 -11.98 -1.63
N GLU A 114 -5.82 -11.79 -0.32
CA GLU A 114 -5.83 -12.89 0.66
C GLU A 114 -7.08 -13.79 0.49
N TYR A 115 -8.23 -13.19 0.14
CA TYR A 115 -9.42 -13.95 -0.18
C TYR A 115 -9.20 -14.91 -1.36
N TYR A 116 -8.55 -14.46 -2.44
CA TYR A 116 -8.28 -15.32 -3.60
C TYR A 116 -7.18 -16.33 -3.33
N ASP A 117 -6.13 -15.95 -2.60
CA ASP A 117 -5.08 -16.87 -2.16
C ASP A 117 -5.67 -18.02 -1.32
N TYR A 118 -6.62 -17.70 -0.43
CA TYR A 118 -7.35 -18.70 0.35
C TYR A 118 -8.07 -19.72 -0.55
N TYR A 119 -8.78 -19.30 -1.61
CA TYR A 119 -9.42 -20.24 -2.53
C TYR A 119 -8.41 -21.04 -3.35
N GLY A 120 -7.32 -20.42 -3.80
CA GLY A 120 -6.25 -21.11 -4.51
C GLY A 120 -5.64 -22.23 -3.66
N ILE A 121 -5.24 -21.92 -2.43
CA ILE A 121 -4.66 -22.90 -1.48
C ILE A 121 -5.68 -24.00 -1.17
N ARG A 122 -6.94 -23.65 -0.91
CA ARG A 122 -8.00 -24.61 -0.67
C ARG A 122 -8.21 -25.56 -1.87
N MET A 123 -8.13 -25.06 -3.10
CA MET A 123 -8.18 -25.92 -4.30
C MET A 123 -7.01 -26.91 -4.33
N LYS A 124 -5.80 -26.50 -3.93
CA LYS A 124 -4.64 -27.40 -3.81
C LYS A 124 -4.92 -28.57 -2.88
N GLU A 125 -5.52 -28.27 -1.72
CA GLU A 125 -5.85 -29.25 -0.68
C GLU A 125 -6.98 -30.18 -1.14
N GLU A 126 -8.08 -29.63 -1.68
CA GLU A 126 -9.25 -30.40 -2.12
C GLU A 126 -8.94 -31.34 -3.30
N HIS A 127 -7.98 -30.99 -4.15
CA HIS A 127 -7.62 -31.77 -5.35
C HIS A 127 -6.30 -32.54 -5.21
N GLU A 128 -5.73 -32.61 -4.00
CA GLU A 128 -4.48 -33.33 -3.69
C GLU A 128 -3.32 -33.03 -4.67
N ILE A 129 -3.14 -31.76 -5.06
CA ILE A 129 -2.17 -31.39 -6.09
C ILE A 129 -0.73 -31.58 -5.56
N LYS A 130 -0.05 -32.62 -6.05
CA LYS A 130 1.30 -33.02 -5.57
C LYS A 130 2.45 -32.23 -6.19
N ASP A 131 2.26 -31.71 -7.41
CA ASP A 131 3.27 -30.94 -8.14
C ASP A 131 3.22 -29.47 -7.70
N SER A 132 4.06 -29.11 -6.74
CA SER A 132 4.06 -27.76 -6.16
C SER A 132 4.60 -26.70 -7.10
N GLU A 133 5.50 -27.03 -8.03
CA GLU A 133 6.02 -26.04 -9.00
C GLU A 133 4.94 -25.65 -10.00
N LYS A 134 4.24 -26.63 -10.58
CA LYS A 134 3.11 -26.34 -11.48
C LYS A 134 1.97 -25.62 -10.79
N PHE A 135 1.67 -26.00 -9.55
CA PHE A 135 0.64 -25.31 -8.77
C PHE A 135 1.03 -23.86 -8.48
N ASN A 136 2.30 -23.59 -8.14
CA ASN A 136 2.75 -22.23 -7.89
C ASN A 136 2.72 -21.37 -9.16
N ALA A 137 3.07 -21.95 -10.33
CA ALA A 137 2.95 -21.26 -11.61
C ALA A 137 1.48 -20.94 -11.94
N PHE A 138 0.57 -21.91 -11.76
CA PHE A 138 -0.87 -21.69 -11.90
C PHE A 138 -1.39 -20.62 -10.93
N LEU A 139 -0.96 -20.66 -9.67
CA LEU A 139 -1.39 -19.69 -8.66
C LEU A 139 -0.93 -18.28 -9.03
N ALA A 140 0.28 -18.12 -9.57
CA ALA A 140 0.78 -16.83 -10.06
C ALA A 140 -0.07 -16.28 -11.22
N GLU A 141 -0.39 -17.11 -12.22
CA GLU A 141 -1.25 -16.74 -13.35
C GLU A 141 -2.68 -16.40 -12.87
N PHE A 142 -3.24 -17.22 -11.98
CA PHE A 142 -4.54 -16.96 -11.37
C PHE A 142 -4.56 -15.67 -10.53
N GLN A 143 -3.47 -15.34 -9.84
CA GLN A 143 -3.31 -14.10 -9.08
C GLN A 143 -3.26 -12.89 -10.01
N GLU A 144 -2.65 -12.99 -11.19
CA GLU A 144 -2.68 -11.94 -12.21
C GLU A 144 -4.11 -11.68 -12.69
N ASP A 145 -4.83 -12.72 -13.10
CA ASP A 145 -6.24 -12.61 -13.50
C ASP A 145 -7.10 -12.01 -12.38
N THR A 146 -6.84 -12.43 -11.15
CA THR A 146 -7.50 -11.93 -9.95
C THR A 146 -7.31 -10.42 -9.76
N ASN A 147 -6.13 -9.89 -10.07
CA ASN A 147 -5.86 -8.46 -9.93
C ASN A 147 -6.83 -7.64 -10.79
N ASP A 148 -7.12 -8.09 -12.01
CA ASP A 148 -8.05 -7.40 -12.90
C ASP A 148 -9.47 -7.38 -12.32
N TYR A 149 -9.94 -8.48 -11.73
CA TYR A 149 -11.24 -8.53 -11.07
C TYR A 149 -11.30 -7.62 -9.83
N ILE A 150 -10.21 -7.57 -9.06
CA ILE A 150 -10.08 -6.66 -7.90
C ILE A 150 -10.18 -5.21 -8.38
N ILE A 151 -9.42 -4.83 -9.41
CA ILE A 151 -9.44 -3.47 -9.92
C ILE A 151 -10.80 -3.12 -10.56
N MET A 152 -11.44 -4.05 -11.25
CA MET A 152 -12.79 -3.85 -11.81
C MET A 152 -13.81 -3.58 -10.68
N LEU A 153 -13.78 -4.36 -9.61
CA LEU A 153 -14.62 -4.14 -8.42
C LEU A 153 -14.37 -2.74 -7.83
N LEU A 154 -13.10 -2.41 -7.59
CA LEU A 154 -12.70 -1.13 -7.02
C LEU A 154 -13.11 0.05 -7.92
N THR A 155 -12.97 -0.10 -9.23
CA THR A 155 -13.40 0.88 -10.24
C THR A 155 -14.91 1.13 -10.15
N GLY A 156 -15.69 0.08 -9.91
CA GLY A 156 -17.12 0.20 -9.61
C GLY A 156 -17.38 0.98 -8.32
N ILE A 157 -16.68 0.64 -7.24
CA ILE A 157 -16.83 1.27 -5.91
C ILE A 157 -16.48 2.75 -5.94
N VAL A 158 -15.39 3.15 -6.60
CA VAL A 158 -14.96 4.57 -6.63
C VAL A 158 -15.95 5.47 -7.36
N LYS A 159 -16.79 4.91 -8.24
CA LYS A 159 -17.84 5.62 -9.00
C LYS A 159 -19.16 5.76 -8.22
N LEU A 160 -19.28 5.15 -7.04
CA LEU A 160 -20.48 5.25 -6.21
C LEU A 160 -20.55 6.60 -5.49
N ARG A 161 -21.74 6.91 -4.96
CA ARG A 161 -21.98 8.07 -4.08
C ARG A 161 -21.10 7.98 -2.83
N ASP A 162 -20.64 9.14 -2.35
CA ASP A 162 -19.64 9.27 -1.28
C ASP A 162 -19.94 8.42 -0.03
N ASP A 163 -21.15 8.47 0.50
CA ASP A 163 -21.58 7.72 1.68
C ASP A 163 -21.41 6.20 1.52
N ILE A 164 -21.79 5.67 0.36
CA ILE A 164 -21.67 4.25 0.02
C ILE A 164 -20.19 3.91 -0.22
N ARG A 165 -19.51 4.70 -1.05
CA ARG A 165 -18.10 4.49 -1.41
C ARG A 165 -17.20 4.46 -0.18
N PHE A 166 -17.30 5.47 0.69
CA PHE A 166 -16.46 5.53 1.90
C PHE A 166 -16.73 4.35 2.82
N THR A 167 -18.00 4.00 3.02
CA THR A 167 -18.39 2.85 3.84
C THR A 167 -17.81 1.54 3.30
N LEU A 168 -17.90 1.31 1.99
CA LEU A 168 -17.35 0.10 1.37
C LEU A 168 -15.82 0.06 1.46
N LEU A 169 -15.12 1.16 1.19
CA LEU A 169 -13.67 1.23 1.31
C LEU A 169 -13.22 1.00 2.77
N ASP A 170 -13.94 1.55 3.74
CA ASP A 170 -13.66 1.33 5.16
C ASP A 170 -13.85 -0.14 5.57
N ILE A 171 -14.91 -0.78 5.08
CA ILE A 171 -15.14 -2.23 5.28
C ILE A 171 -14.01 -3.06 4.68
N LEU A 172 -13.62 -2.76 3.44
CA LEU A 172 -12.54 -3.48 2.75
C LEU A 172 -11.17 -3.30 3.44
N ALA A 173 -10.97 -2.21 4.16
CA ALA A 173 -9.76 -1.93 4.93
C ALA A 173 -9.78 -2.46 6.38
N MET A 174 -10.87 -3.08 6.83
CA MET A 174 -10.96 -3.59 8.21
C MET A 174 -10.01 -4.78 8.42
N GLU A 175 -9.51 -4.90 9.66
CA GLU A 175 -8.71 -6.06 10.08
C GLU A 175 -8.89 -6.28 11.60
N GLY A 176 -8.38 -7.40 12.10
CA GLY A 176 -8.31 -7.70 13.52
C GLY A 176 -9.67 -7.69 14.21
N GLU A 177 -9.71 -7.15 15.44
CA GLU A 177 -10.89 -7.15 16.30
C GLU A 177 -12.09 -6.41 15.69
N LYS A 178 -11.84 -5.33 14.92
CA LYS A 178 -12.90 -4.58 14.24
C LYS A 178 -13.60 -5.42 13.18
N LEU A 179 -12.81 -6.11 12.35
CA LEU A 179 -13.34 -7.01 11.33
C LEU A 179 -14.13 -8.14 11.99
N GLU A 180 -13.61 -8.72 13.07
CA GLU A 180 -14.28 -9.80 13.78
C GLU A 180 -15.61 -9.36 14.41
N THR A 181 -15.63 -8.15 14.99
CA THR A 181 -16.85 -7.55 15.52
C THR A 181 -17.91 -7.38 14.42
N VAL A 182 -17.52 -6.84 13.26
CA VAL A 182 -18.45 -6.66 12.13
C VAL A 182 -18.96 -8.00 11.62
N LYS A 183 -18.10 -9.02 11.46
CA LYS A 183 -18.52 -10.37 11.09
C LYS A 183 -19.57 -10.93 12.06
N ASN A 184 -19.35 -10.76 13.36
CA ASN A 184 -20.29 -11.22 14.38
C ASN A 184 -21.63 -10.47 14.34
N VAL A 185 -21.61 -9.15 14.11
CA VAL A 185 -22.83 -8.35 13.96
C VAL A 185 -23.60 -8.77 12.71
N VAL A 186 -22.93 -8.93 11.56
CA VAL A 186 -23.56 -9.37 10.32
C VAL A 186 -24.18 -10.76 10.50
N LYS A 187 -23.44 -11.69 11.10
CA LYS A 187 -23.96 -13.02 11.42
C LYS A 187 -25.19 -12.95 12.32
N PHE A 188 -25.15 -12.15 13.39
CA PHE A 188 -26.29 -11.95 14.27
C PHE A 188 -27.51 -11.38 13.54
N ILE A 189 -27.33 -10.41 12.64
CA ILE A 189 -28.43 -9.84 11.86
C ILE A 189 -29.02 -10.89 10.91
N SER A 190 -28.16 -11.64 10.20
CA SER A 190 -28.61 -12.69 9.28
C SER A 190 -29.38 -13.79 10.02
N ASP A 191 -28.88 -14.25 11.16
CA ASP A 191 -29.50 -15.31 11.96
C ASP A 191 -30.86 -14.89 12.56
N ASN A 192 -31.11 -13.58 12.73
CA ASN A 192 -32.35 -13.04 13.30
C ASN A 192 -33.29 -12.37 12.28
N GLY A 193 -32.89 -12.28 11.01
CA GLY A 193 -33.68 -11.68 9.93
C GLY A 193 -34.70 -12.64 9.28
N ASP A 194 -34.63 -13.93 9.61
CA ASP A 194 -35.50 -14.99 9.06
C ASP A 194 -36.80 -15.22 9.88
N ASN A 195 -37.24 -14.24 10.68
CA ASN A 195 -38.51 -14.29 11.44
C ASN A 195 -39.53 -13.25 10.97
#